data_AF-A0A8H9W7D7-F1
#
_entry.id   AF-A0A8H9W7D7-F1
#
_cell.length_a   1.000
_cell.length_b   1.000
_cell.length_c   1.000
_cell.angle_alpha   90.00
_cell.angle_beta   90.00
_cell.angle_gamma   90.00
#
_symmetry.space_group_name_H-M   'P 1'
#
loop_
_entity.id
_entity.type
_entity.pdbx_description
1 polymer ?
#
loop_
_entity_poly.entity_id
_entity_poly.type
_entity_poly.pdbx_seq_one_letter_code
_entity_poly.pdbx_strand_id
1 'polypeptide(L)'
;MLRRRLRHSDPKSQHTERWLVSYADYMTVMFAFFVVLYAIAINKEEQFQILSDSLEHVFDKSARQHSQQGEGVNGNGILTDRVTPEQEVLYGESILKEEQGPELLDGQSDTSNIQQKYLGKPLDSLLTKLQSALIDEIRDGEASLELNQDWLIIELSSGMLFSSGSSVAHSRAKQVVKIVKDIIAPVDNYIRVRGYTDDESIRNEIFRSNWELSVARATSILVELEALGINSARMAIEGYGQYSPFVSNDTEQGRAENRKVVIALSKYGLPPIQYIKGDEQVNKPVVAKPEIELPSDDDTIKIIRLPHGGIRITTRNEQ
;
A
#
# COMPACT_ATOMS: atom_id res chain seq x y z
N MET A 1 -69.01 63.90 -35.60
CA MET A 1 -68.36 62.89 -36.47
C MET A 1 -67.12 62.40 -35.74
N LEU A 2 -67.22 61.29 -35.01
CA LEU A 2 -66.92 59.91 -35.39
C LEU A 2 -65.62 59.45 -34.69
N ARG A 3 -65.81 58.82 -33.53
CA ARG A 3 -64.81 57.96 -32.86
C ARG A 3 -64.42 56.84 -33.80
N ARG A 4 -63.13 56.68 -34.10
CA ARG A 4 -62.60 55.46 -34.72
C ARG A 4 -61.87 54.63 -33.67
N ARG A 5 -62.55 53.59 -33.17
CA ARG A 5 -61.91 52.43 -32.52
C ARG A 5 -61.35 51.53 -33.62
N LEU A 6 -60.06 51.18 -33.54
CA LEU A 6 -59.45 50.05 -34.22
C LEU A 6 -58.46 49.43 -33.21
N ARG A 7 -58.94 48.45 -32.43
CA ARG A 7 -58.72 47.01 -32.61
C ARG A 7 -57.27 46.63 -32.23
N HIS A 8 -57.11 46.27 -30.96
CA HIS A 8 -55.99 45.45 -30.49
C HIS A 8 -56.04 44.11 -31.24
N SER A 9 -54.97 43.80 -31.97
CA SER A 9 -54.67 42.45 -32.42
C SER A 9 -53.66 41.90 -31.43
N ASP A 10 -54.10 40.98 -30.55
CA ASP A 10 -53.20 40.14 -29.76
C ASP A 10 -52.45 39.18 -30.71
N PRO A 11 -51.11 39.19 -30.78
CA PRO A 11 -50.37 38.04 -31.27
C PRO A 11 -50.31 36.99 -30.15
N LYS A 12 -51.27 36.06 -30.13
CA LYS A 12 -51.19 34.88 -29.26
C LYS A 12 -50.10 33.92 -29.76
N SER A 13 -49.19 33.59 -28.85
CA SER A 13 -48.49 32.31 -28.69
C SER A 13 -47.56 31.78 -29.81
N GLN A 14 -46.63 32.58 -30.33
CA GLN A 14 -45.50 32.03 -31.13
C GLN A 14 -44.13 32.11 -30.43
N HIS A 15 -44.02 32.81 -29.30
CA HIS A 15 -42.74 33.01 -28.61
C HIS A 15 -42.54 32.13 -27.36
N THR A 16 -43.59 31.49 -26.85
CA THR A 16 -43.54 30.71 -25.60
C THR A 16 -42.98 29.30 -25.75
N GLU A 17 -42.65 28.83 -26.96
CA GLU A 17 -42.15 27.46 -27.19
C GLU A 17 -40.70 27.41 -27.68
N ARG A 18 -40.01 28.56 -27.79
CA ARG A 18 -38.61 28.59 -28.23
C ARG A 18 -37.65 27.91 -27.24
N TRP A 19 -37.96 27.91 -25.95
CA TRP A 19 -37.18 27.20 -24.93
C TRP A 19 -37.31 25.68 -25.04
N LEU A 20 -38.43 25.18 -25.58
CA LEU A 20 -38.66 23.76 -25.81
C LEU A 20 -37.71 23.22 -26.88
N VAL A 21 -37.34 24.04 -27.87
CA VAL A 21 -36.41 23.66 -28.93
C VAL A 21 -35.00 23.46 -28.39
N SER A 22 -34.49 24.37 -27.55
CA SER A 22 -33.18 24.21 -26.91
C SER A 22 -33.16 23.06 -25.89
N TYR A 23 -34.26 22.84 -25.18
CA TYR A 23 -34.40 21.68 -24.29
C TYR A 23 -34.43 20.36 -25.07
N ALA A 24 -35.17 20.30 -26.17
CA ALA A 24 -35.20 19.13 -27.04
C ALA A 24 -33.81 18.82 -27.62
N ASP A 25 -33.07 19.85 -28.05
CA ASP A 25 -31.69 19.71 -28.55
C ASP A 25 -30.72 19.21 -27.47
N TYR A 26 -30.85 19.71 -26.23
CA TYR A 26 -30.07 19.20 -25.09
C TYR A 26 -30.38 17.71 -24.81
N MET A 27 -31.64 17.32 -24.83
CA MET A 27 -32.05 15.94 -24.56
C MET A 27 -31.58 14.97 -25.65
N THR A 28 -31.58 15.38 -26.92
CA THR A 28 -31.05 14.57 -28.02
C THR A 28 -29.53 14.49 -27.99
N VAL A 29 -28.81 15.56 -27.64
CA VAL A 29 -27.35 15.54 -27.45
C VAL A 29 -26.96 14.64 -26.27
N MET A 30 -27.67 14.72 -25.14
CA MET A 30 -27.45 13.81 -24.02
C MET A 30 -27.72 12.36 -24.40
N PHE A 31 -28.84 12.08 -25.09
CA PHE A 31 -29.15 10.73 -25.55
C PHE A 31 -28.06 10.18 -26.49
N ALA A 32 -27.62 10.98 -27.48
CA ALA A 32 -26.53 10.59 -28.37
C ALA A 32 -25.23 10.34 -27.61
N PHE A 33 -24.89 11.18 -26.63
CA PHE A 33 -23.71 11.00 -25.78
C PHE A 33 -23.77 9.69 -24.98
N PHE A 34 -24.90 9.39 -24.35
CA PHE A 34 -25.08 8.14 -23.60
C PHE A 34 -25.06 6.90 -24.50
N VAL A 35 -25.62 6.96 -25.71
CA VAL A 35 -25.54 5.85 -26.69
C VAL A 35 -24.09 5.61 -27.12
N VAL A 36 -23.30 6.65 -27.35
CA VAL A 36 -21.87 6.53 -27.68
C VAL A 36 -21.09 5.93 -26.50
N LEU A 37 -21.31 6.40 -25.27
CA LEU A 37 -20.68 5.83 -24.08
C LEU A 37 -21.07 4.36 -23.88
N TYR A 38 -22.33 4.01 -24.11
CA TYR A 38 -22.82 2.63 -24.02
C TYR A 38 -22.17 1.72 -25.07
N ALA A 39 -21.98 2.20 -26.31
CA ALA A 39 -21.26 1.46 -27.35
C ALA A 39 -19.78 1.23 -27.00
N ILE A 40 -19.11 2.20 -26.36
CA ILE A 40 -17.73 2.02 -25.87
C ILE A 40 -17.69 1.01 -24.71
N ALA A 41 -18.69 1.02 -23.83
CA ALA A 41 -18.76 0.10 -22.70
C ALA A 41 -18.97 -1.36 -23.11
N ILE A 42 -19.76 -1.61 -24.16
CA ILE A 42 -20.05 -2.97 -24.65
C ILE A 42 -18.83 -3.64 -25.31
N ASN A 43 -17.87 -2.85 -25.80
CA ASN A 43 -16.75 -3.34 -26.60
C ASN A 43 -15.51 -3.80 -25.77
N LYS A 44 -15.62 -3.95 -24.45
CA LYS A 44 -14.47 -4.28 -23.59
C LYS A 44 -14.26 -5.76 -23.29
N GLU A 45 -15.21 -6.64 -23.65
CA GLU A 45 -15.15 -8.04 -23.20
C GLU A 45 -14.65 -9.00 -24.29
N GLU A 46 -15.06 -8.82 -25.56
CA GLU A 46 -14.65 -9.72 -26.65
C GLU A 46 -13.21 -9.49 -27.13
N GLN A 47 -12.70 -8.26 -27.08
CA GLN A 47 -11.34 -7.94 -27.57
C GLN A 47 -10.24 -8.54 -26.66
N PHE A 48 -10.52 -8.73 -25.37
CA PHE A 48 -9.56 -9.32 -24.43
C PHE A 48 -9.40 -10.83 -24.64
N GLN A 49 -10.49 -11.53 -24.99
CA GLN A 49 -10.44 -12.96 -25.31
C GLN A 49 -9.69 -13.22 -26.61
N ILE A 50 -9.94 -12.42 -27.65
CA ILE A 50 -9.21 -12.54 -28.93
C ILE A 50 -7.71 -12.26 -28.76
N LEU A 51 -7.34 -11.32 -27.89
CA LEU A 51 -5.94 -11.06 -27.57
C LEU A 51 -5.29 -12.24 -26.84
N SER A 52 -6.02 -12.88 -25.92
CA SER A 52 -5.55 -14.05 -25.17
C SER A 52 -5.38 -15.27 -26.08
N ASP A 53 -6.36 -15.55 -26.94
CA ASP A 53 -6.31 -16.64 -27.93
C ASP A 53 -5.18 -16.43 -28.95
N SER A 54 -4.96 -15.19 -29.39
CA SER A 54 -3.87 -14.88 -30.33
C SER A 54 -2.50 -15.03 -29.69
N LEU A 55 -2.35 -14.68 -28.40
CA LEU A 55 -1.13 -14.91 -27.64
C LEU A 55 -0.89 -16.41 -27.42
N GLU A 56 -1.93 -17.17 -27.08
CA GLU A 56 -1.85 -18.63 -26.96
C GLU A 56 -1.40 -19.28 -28.28
N HIS A 57 -1.95 -18.85 -29.42
CA HIS A 57 -1.55 -19.37 -30.73
C HIS A 57 -0.14 -18.95 -31.15
N VAL A 58 0.35 -17.77 -30.75
CA VAL A 58 1.74 -17.36 -30.97
C VAL A 58 2.70 -18.17 -30.08
N PHE A 59 2.29 -18.50 -28.85
CA PHE A 59 3.07 -19.36 -27.96
C PHE A 59 3.06 -20.84 -28.40
N ASP A 60 1.93 -21.41 -28.87
CA ASP A 60 1.89 -22.78 -29.42
C ASP A 60 2.65 -22.87 -30.75
N LYS A 61 2.54 -21.86 -31.61
CA LYS A 61 3.29 -21.82 -32.88
C LYS A 61 4.80 -21.63 -32.67
N SER A 62 5.22 -20.84 -31.68
CA SER A 62 6.64 -20.69 -31.33
C SER A 62 7.22 -21.91 -30.63
N ALA A 63 6.42 -22.63 -29.82
CA ALA A 63 6.78 -23.92 -29.25
C ALA A 63 6.96 -25.00 -30.33
N ARG A 64 6.10 -25.00 -31.37
CA ARG A 64 6.21 -25.94 -32.49
C ARG A 64 7.30 -25.58 -33.50
N GLN A 65 7.60 -24.30 -33.68
CA GLN A 65 8.63 -23.83 -34.62
C GLN A 65 10.06 -24.08 -34.12
N HIS A 66 10.27 -24.29 -32.81
CA HIS A 66 11.55 -24.76 -32.25
C HIS A 66 11.78 -26.28 -32.37
N SER A 67 10.81 -27.04 -32.93
CA SER A 67 10.96 -28.50 -33.10
C SER A 67 11.60 -28.94 -34.42
N GLN A 68 11.92 -28.00 -35.32
CA GLN A 68 12.55 -28.36 -36.59
C GLN A 68 13.93 -27.73 -36.72
N GLN A 69 14.91 -28.63 -36.61
CA GLN A 69 16.26 -28.55 -37.14
C GLN A 69 17.35 -28.04 -36.19
N GLY A 70 17.81 -28.95 -35.33
CA GLY A 70 19.13 -28.92 -34.70
C GLY A 70 19.51 -30.34 -34.28
N GLU A 71 20.58 -30.89 -34.88
CA GLU A 71 21.09 -32.23 -34.55
C GLU A 71 21.65 -32.22 -33.12
N GLY A 72 20.88 -32.75 -32.18
CA GLY A 72 21.25 -32.90 -30.78
C GLY A 72 20.36 -33.96 -30.10
N VAL A 73 20.98 -34.73 -29.21
CA VAL A 73 20.53 -35.93 -28.47
C VAL A 73 19.01 -36.20 -28.46
N ASN A 74 18.62 -37.40 -28.93
CA ASN A 74 17.25 -37.92 -28.93
C ASN A 74 16.71 -38.06 -27.50
N GLY A 75 16.00 -37.04 -27.01
CA GLY A 75 15.15 -37.12 -25.82
C GLY A 75 13.69 -37.36 -26.22
N ASN A 76 13.06 -38.37 -25.60
CA ASN A 76 11.63 -38.62 -25.80
C ASN A 76 10.83 -37.40 -25.32
N GLY A 77 9.96 -36.89 -26.18
CA GLY A 77 9.13 -35.72 -25.91
C GLY A 77 8.20 -35.94 -24.71
N ILE A 78 8.21 -34.98 -23.78
CA ILE A 78 7.46 -34.98 -22.51
C ILE A 78 5.91 -34.97 -22.67
N LEU A 79 5.37 -35.00 -23.90
CA LEU A 79 3.93 -34.79 -24.14
C LEU A 79 3.20 -35.94 -24.86
N THR A 80 3.77 -37.15 -24.96
CA THR A 80 3.09 -38.26 -25.67
C THR A 80 2.51 -39.36 -24.79
N ASP A 81 2.85 -39.44 -23.51
CA ASP A 81 2.31 -40.50 -22.64
C ASP A 81 1.15 -40.01 -21.76
N ARG A 82 -0.07 -40.32 -22.20
CA ARG A 82 -1.25 -40.32 -21.34
C ARG A 82 -1.18 -41.55 -20.43
N VAL A 83 -0.75 -41.38 -19.19
CA VAL A 83 -0.77 -42.43 -18.17
C VAL A 83 -2.03 -42.27 -17.30
N THR A 84 -2.87 -43.30 -17.30
CA THR A 84 -4.03 -43.49 -16.39
C THR A 84 -3.56 -43.71 -14.95
N PRO A 85 -4.31 -43.23 -13.93
CA PRO A 85 -3.84 -43.24 -12.56
C PRO A 85 -4.08 -44.61 -11.92
N GLU A 86 -3.00 -45.33 -11.61
CA GLU A 86 -3.04 -46.41 -10.62
C GLU A 86 -1.83 -46.30 -9.68
N GLN A 87 -2.14 -46.41 -8.40
CA GLN A 87 -1.29 -46.16 -7.24
C GLN A 87 -0.13 -47.15 -7.14
N GLU A 88 1.10 -46.66 -6.98
CA GLU A 88 2.06 -47.22 -6.02
C GLU A 88 3.22 -46.25 -5.76
N VAL A 89 3.72 -46.27 -4.53
CA VAL A 89 4.36 -45.15 -3.82
C VAL A 89 5.87 -45.41 -3.63
N LEU A 90 6.61 -44.31 -3.40
CA LEU A 90 7.98 -44.18 -2.83
C LEU A 90 9.18 -44.25 -3.82
N TYR A 91 9.81 -43.11 -4.11
CA TYR A 91 10.84 -42.44 -3.28
C TYR A 91 11.32 -41.16 -4.00
N GLY A 92 11.07 -39.99 -3.40
CA GLY A 92 11.57 -38.70 -3.90
C GLY A 92 10.61 -37.51 -3.71
N GLU A 93 9.88 -37.43 -2.61
CA GLU A 93 8.88 -36.37 -2.34
C GLU A 93 9.50 -35.02 -1.86
N SER A 94 10.36 -34.35 -2.64
CA SER A 94 10.79 -33.00 -2.20
C SER A 94 10.98 -31.93 -3.26
N ILE A 95 10.65 -32.15 -4.53
CA ILE A 95 10.79 -31.08 -5.56
C ILE A 95 9.54 -30.91 -6.44
N LEU A 96 8.58 -31.85 -6.43
CA LEU A 96 7.30 -31.75 -7.17
C LEU A 96 6.05 -31.78 -6.28
N LYS A 97 6.20 -31.58 -4.97
CA LYS A 97 5.11 -30.95 -4.21
C LYS A 97 5.36 -29.47 -4.36
N GLU A 98 4.65 -28.87 -5.30
CA GLU A 98 4.16 -27.51 -5.08
C GLU A 98 3.56 -27.57 -3.67
N GLU A 99 4.26 -27.03 -2.67
CA GLU A 99 3.58 -26.65 -1.46
C GLU A 99 2.55 -25.66 -1.95
N GLN A 100 1.32 -26.16 -2.17
CA GLN A 100 0.18 -25.30 -2.33
C GLN A 100 0.27 -24.38 -1.12
N GLY A 101 0.67 -23.12 -1.38
CA GLY A 101 0.48 -22.07 -0.41
C GLY A 101 -0.95 -22.23 0.09
N PRO A 102 -1.18 -22.14 1.42
CA PRO A 102 -2.38 -22.65 2.07
C PRO A 102 -3.61 -22.33 1.23
N GLU A 103 -4.30 -23.38 0.75
CA GLU A 103 -5.57 -23.23 0.04
C GLU A 103 -6.49 -22.39 0.92
N LEU A 104 -6.99 -21.28 0.38
CA LEU A 104 -8.01 -20.49 1.05
C LEU A 104 -9.25 -21.37 1.15
N LEU A 105 -9.65 -21.72 2.38
CA LEU A 105 -10.90 -22.42 2.64
C LEU A 105 -12.05 -21.63 2.00
N ASP A 106 -12.93 -22.30 1.26
CA ASP A 106 -14.15 -21.67 0.73
C ASP A 106 -14.92 -21.00 1.89
N GLY A 107 -15.00 -19.66 1.84
CA GLY A 107 -15.42 -18.79 2.95
C GLY A 107 -14.38 -17.76 3.40
N GLN A 108 -13.15 -17.81 2.87
CA GLN A 108 -12.03 -16.93 3.23
C GLN A 108 -11.66 -15.93 2.11
N SER A 109 -12.63 -15.55 1.28
CA SER A 109 -12.54 -14.39 0.37
C SER A 109 -12.54 -13.05 1.11
N ASP A 110 -12.68 -13.06 2.43
CA ASP A 110 -12.36 -11.92 3.27
C ASP A 110 -10.86 -11.95 3.61
N THR A 111 -10.01 -11.45 2.70
CA THR A 111 -8.65 -11.00 3.08
C THR A 111 -8.69 -9.84 4.09
N SER A 112 -9.88 -9.45 4.56
CA SER A 112 -10.15 -8.65 5.74
C SER A 112 -10.38 -9.50 6.99
N ASN A 113 -9.42 -10.36 7.38
CA ASN A 113 -9.41 -10.95 8.74
C ASN A 113 -9.23 -9.90 9.87
N ILE A 114 -9.26 -8.61 9.54
CA ILE A 114 -9.47 -7.51 10.49
C ILE A 114 -10.96 -7.11 10.43
N GLN A 115 -11.86 -8.01 10.84
CA GLN A 115 -13.30 -7.69 10.96
C GLN A 115 -13.57 -6.66 12.08
N GLN A 116 -12.58 -6.40 12.93
CA GLN A 116 -12.66 -5.36 13.96
C GLN A 116 -11.74 -4.21 13.58
N LYS A 117 -12.29 -3.24 12.84
CA LYS A 117 -11.65 -1.92 12.68
C LYS A 117 -11.66 -1.25 14.05
N TYR A 118 -10.56 -1.36 14.80
CA TYR A 118 -10.44 -0.71 16.11
C TYR A 118 -10.38 0.80 15.89
N LEU A 119 -11.45 1.51 16.27
CA LEU A 119 -11.42 2.96 16.32
C LEU A 119 -10.45 3.37 17.43
N GLY A 120 -9.44 4.17 17.07
CA GLY A 120 -8.56 4.81 18.04
C GLY A 120 -9.28 5.97 18.74
N LYS A 121 -8.50 6.81 19.44
CA LYS A 121 -9.05 7.97 20.14
C LYS A 121 -9.62 9.01 19.15
N PRO A 122 -10.63 9.80 19.56
CA PRO A 122 -11.26 10.80 18.70
C PRO A 122 -10.23 11.85 18.26
N LEU A 123 -10.16 12.07 16.95
CA LEU A 123 -9.18 12.95 16.33
C LEU A 123 -9.43 14.43 16.65
N ASP A 124 -10.69 14.83 16.90
CA ASP A 124 -11.07 16.21 17.21
C ASP A 124 -10.34 16.76 18.44
N SER A 125 -10.26 15.96 19.51
CA SER A 125 -9.56 16.38 20.73
C SER A 125 -8.05 16.52 20.51
N LEU A 126 -7.47 15.71 19.61
CA LEU A 126 -6.07 15.82 19.24
C LEU A 126 -5.81 17.04 18.39
N LEU A 127 -6.71 17.36 17.45
CA LEU A 127 -6.64 18.56 16.64
C LEU A 127 -6.57 19.81 17.52
N THR A 128 -7.48 19.96 18.48
CA THR A 128 -7.49 21.14 19.37
C THR A 128 -6.20 21.25 20.18
N LYS A 129 -5.67 20.13 20.67
CA LYS A 129 -4.39 20.11 21.41
C LYS A 129 -3.21 20.49 20.52
N LEU A 130 -3.15 19.94 19.31
CA LEU A 130 -2.09 20.25 18.34
C LEU A 130 -2.16 21.72 17.90
N GLN A 131 -3.36 22.24 17.64
CA GLN A 131 -3.55 23.66 17.32
C GLN A 131 -3.02 24.57 18.42
N SER A 132 -3.27 24.23 19.69
CA SER A 132 -2.76 25.02 20.83
C SER A 132 -1.25 24.89 21.01
N ALA A 133 -0.67 23.74 20.70
CA ALA A 133 0.73 23.45 20.96
C ALA A 133 1.67 23.89 19.83
N LEU A 134 1.18 23.96 18.59
CA LEU A 134 1.92 24.36 17.40
C LEU A 134 1.54 25.77 16.91
N ILE A 135 1.02 26.63 17.79
CA ILE A 135 0.44 27.92 17.41
C ILE A 135 1.49 28.86 16.77
N ASP A 136 2.73 28.84 17.26
CA ASP A 136 3.80 29.66 16.73
C ASP A 136 4.24 29.15 15.34
N GLU A 137 4.40 27.82 15.19
CA GLU A 137 4.77 27.19 13.92
C GLU A 137 3.69 27.38 12.84
N ILE A 138 2.41 27.35 13.23
CA ILE A 138 1.29 27.62 12.32
C ILE A 138 1.28 29.09 11.91
N ARG A 139 1.52 30.02 12.84
CA ARG A 139 1.57 31.45 12.53
C ARG A 139 2.73 31.78 11.58
N ASP A 140 3.86 31.12 11.76
CA ASP A 140 5.06 31.33 10.95
C ASP A 140 4.96 30.61 9.58
N GLY A 141 3.86 29.88 9.31
CA GLY A 141 3.63 29.15 8.07
C GLY A 141 4.47 27.88 7.93
N GLU A 142 5.10 27.43 9.01
CA GLU A 142 5.97 26.24 9.03
C GLU A 142 5.18 24.95 9.29
N ALA A 143 3.96 25.05 9.84
CA ALA A 143 3.08 23.93 10.11
C ALA A 143 1.62 24.20 9.69
N SER A 144 0.90 23.15 9.30
CA SER A 144 -0.54 23.18 9.04
C SER A 144 -1.21 21.93 9.61
N LEU A 145 -2.47 22.05 9.99
CA LEU A 145 -3.28 20.97 10.56
C LEU A 145 -4.58 20.85 9.77
N GLU A 146 -4.83 19.67 9.22
CA GLU A 146 -6.05 19.36 8.49
C GLU A 146 -6.69 18.11 9.08
N LEU A 147 -8.01 18.14 9.27
CA LEU A 147 -8.78 17.00 9.72
C LEU A 147 -9.71 16.53 8.60
N ASN A 148 -9.46 15.31 8.15
CA ASN A 148 -10.32 14.58 7.22
C ASN A 148 -11.08 13.48 7.97
N GLN A 149 -12.04 12.84 7.29
CA GLN A 149 -12.94 11.85 7.93
C GLN A 149 -12.20 10.67 8.60
N ASP A 150 -11.08 10.27 8.01
CA ASP A 150 -10.29 9.11 8.44
C ASP A 150 -8.89 9.48 8.96
N TRP A 151 -8.43 10.71 8.76
CA TRP A 151 -7.05 11.12 9.02
C TRP A 151 -6.96 12.51 9.62
N LEU A 152 -6.14 12.65 10.67
CA LEU A 152 -5.64 13.93 11.15
C LEU A 152 -4.24 14.13 10.57
N ILE A 153 -4.10 15.13 9.72
CA ILE A 153 -2.92 15.42 8.92
C ILE A 153 -2.17 16.58 9.56
N ILE A 154 -0.92 16.34 9.94
CA ILE A 154 0.01 17.35 10.44
C ILE A 154 1.03 17.59 9.36
N GLU A 155 0.95 18.73 8.69
CA GLU A 155 1.91 19.11 7.65
C GLU A 155 3.02 19.96 8.26
N LEU A 156 4.26 19.62 7.97
CA LEU A 156 5.45 20.34 8.42
C LEU A 156 6.32 20.70 7.22
N SER A 157 6.72 21.96 7.12
CA SER A 157 7.61 22.45 6.06
C SER A 157 8.99 21.79 6.15
N SER A 158 9.49 21.29 5.03
CA SER A 158 10.82 20.68 4.99
C SER A 158 11.93 21.68 5.31
N GLY A 159 11.74 22.97 5.02
CA GLY A 159 12.75 24.00 5.30
C GLY A 159 12.97 24.25 6.80
N MET A 160 11.93 24.05 7.61
CA MET A 160 12.02 24.09 9.07
C MET A 160 12.66 22.81 9.64
N LEU A 161 12.42 21.67 8.98
CA LEU A 161 12.87 20.36 9.46
C LEU A 161 14.30 20.01 9.04
N PHE A 162 14.70 20.37 7.82
CA PHE A 162 15.91 19.89 7.16
C PHE A 162 16.60 20.98 6.34
N SER A 163 17.92 20.84 6.17
CA SER A 163 18.64 21.65 5.18
C SER A 163 18.24 21.24 3.77
N SER A 164 18.44 22.14 2.80
CA SER A 164 18.21 21.83 1.39
C SER A 164 19.01 20.60 0.94
N GLY A 165 18.36 19.69 0.21
CA GLY A 165 18.96 18.44 -0.26
C GLY A 165 19.37 17.43 0.83
N SER A 166 18.99 17.64 2.09
CA SER A 166 19.32 16.76 3.22
C SER A 166 18.08 16.12 3.85
N SER A 167 18.28 14.96 4.49
CA SER A 167 17.31 14.30 5.38
C SER A 167 17.68 14.39 6.86
N VAL A 168 18.78 15.05 7.22
CA VAL A 168 19.21 15.18 8.62
C VAL A 168 18.40 16.29 9.30
N ALA A 169 17.62 15.92 10.32
CA ALA A 169 16.74 16.85 11.02
C ALA A 169 17.55 17.81 11.91
N HIS A 170 17.20 19.10 11.89
CA HIS A 170 17.84 20.10 12.78
C HIS A 170 17.41 19.96 14.24
N SER A 171 18.12 20.64 15.15
CA SER A 171 17.74 20.68 16.57
C SER A 171 16.35 21.28 16.81
N ARG A 172 15.98 22.33 16.06
CA ARG A 172 14.63 22.94 16.11
C ARG A 172 13.56 21.93 15.67
N ALA A 173 13.82 21.17 14.61
CA ALA A 173 12.92 20.11 14.13
C ALA A 173 12.62 19.09 15.23
N LYS A 174 13.65 18.64 15.98
CA LYS A 174 13.47 17.71 17.10
C LYS A 174 12.59 18.27 18.22
N GLN A 175 12.64 19.57 18.47
CA GLN A 175 11.78 20.22 19.47
C GLN A 175 10.31 20.19 19.02
N VAL A 176 10.03 20.52 17.76
CA VAL A 176 8.67 20.46 17.18
C VAL A 176 8.14 19.04 17.18
N VAL A 177 8.95 18.07 16.73
CA VAL A 177 8.59 16.64 16.75
C VAL A 177 8.31 16.16 18.18
N LYS A 178 9.02 16.67 19.18
CA LYS A 178 8.74 16.38 20.60
C LYS A 178 7.37 16.91 21.04
N ILE A 179 6.99 18.12 20.64
CA ILE A 179 5.66 18.68 20.92
C ILE A 179 4.57 17.80 20.31
N VAL A 180 4.73 17.40 19.05
CA VAL A 180 3.81 16.47 18.38
C VAL A 180 3.75 15.13 19.14
N LYS A 181 4.90 14.56 19.49
CA LYS A 181 5.01 13.32 20.25
C LYS A 181 4.22 13.37 21.56
N ASP A 182 4.28 14.46 22.32
CA ASP A 182 3.62 14.53 23.63
C ASP A 182 2.08 14.46 23.52
N ILE A 183 1.52 14.84 22.36
CA ILE A 183 0.08 14.76 22.08
C ILE A 183 -0.32 13.38 21.52
N ILE A 184 0.53 12.75 20.71
CA ILE A 184 0.22 11.48 20.02
C ILE A 184 0.65 10.23 20.79
N ALA A 185 1.56 10.36 21.76
CA ALA A 185 2.02 9.24 22.59
C ALA A 185 0.90 8.58 23.41
N PRO A 186 -0.06 9.33 24.00
CA PRO A 186 -1.13 8.73 24.80
C PRO A 186 -2.21 8.02 23.98
N VAL A 187 -2.21 8.14 22.65
CA VAL A 187 -3.20 7.50 21.78
C VAL A 187 -2.64 6.23 21.16
N ASP A 188 -3.50 5.36 20.62
CA ASP A 188 -3.12 4.09 19.98
C ASP A 188 -3.25 4.12 18.46
N ASN A 189 -3.74 5.24 17.91
CA ASN A 189 -3.92 5.50 16.49
C ASN A 189 -2.67 5.15 15.65
N TYR A 190 -2.86 4.56 14.46
CA TYR A 190 -1.80 4.36 13.48
C TYR A 190 -1.27 5.69 12.98
N ILE A 191 0.03 5.73 12.72
CA ILE A 191 0.77 6.91 12.26
C ILE A 191 1.42 6.56 10.93
N ARG A 192 1.23 7.42 9.92
CA ARG A 192 1.95 7.38 8.65
C ARG A 192 2.80 8.63 8.53
N VAL A 193 4.10 8.46 8.34
CA VAL A 193 5.02 9.57 8.07
C VAL A 193 5.27 9.60 6.58
N ARG A 194 4.84 10.67 5.91
CA ARG A 194 4.86 10.81 4.46
C ARG A 194 5.84 11.90 4.05
N GLY A 195 6.75 11.59 3.13
CA GLY A 195 7.69 12.55 2.58
C GLY A 195 7.27 13.04 1.19
N TYR A 196 7.38 14.35 0.96
CA TYR A 196 7.13 15.00 -0.32
C TYR A 196 8.32 15.89 -0.73
N THR A 197 8.50 16.07 -2.04
CA THR A 197 9.46 17.01 -2.62
C THR A 197 8.77 17.87 -3.66
N ASP A 198 9.45 18.93 -4.07
CA ASP A 198 9.16 19.63 -5.32
C ASP A 198 9.71 18.84 -6.52
N ASP A 199 9.56 19.42 -7.71
CA ASP A 199 10.01 18.89 -8.99
C ASP A 199 11.48 19.22 -9.34
N GLU A 200 12.17 19.98 -8.48
CA GLU A 200 13.60 20.24 -8.65
C GLU A 200 14.37 18.93 -8.54
N SER A 201 15.08 18.57 -9.62
CA SER A 201 15.75 17.27 -9.71
C SER A 201 16.90 17.18 -8.71
N ILE A 202 16.80 16.27 -7.74
CA ILE A 202 17.88 15.99 -6.78
C ILE A 202 18.68 14.77 -7.23
N ARG A 203 19.98 14.99 -7.41
CA ARG A 203 20.97 13.95 -7.64
C ARG A 203 22.31 14.35 -7.03
N ASN A 204 22.62 13.77 -5.88
CA ASN A 204 23.88 14.01 -5.18
C ASN A 204 24.50 12.67 -4.72
N GLU A 205 25.59 12.73 -3.96
CA GLU A 205 26.30 11.55 -3.47
C GLU A 205 25.46 10.67 -2.53
N ILE A 206 24.40 11.24 -1.93
CA ILE A 206 23.57 10.58 -0.91
C ILE A 206 22.26 10.06 -1.53
N PHE A 207 21.62 10.86 -2.38
CA PHE A 207 20.29 10.60 -2.95
C PHE A 207 20.34 10.54 -4.47
N ARG A 208 19.83 9.43 -5.00
CA ARG A 208 19.73 9.19 -6.45
C ARG A 208 18.54 9.89 -7.09
N SER A 209 17.49 10.17 -6.31
CA SER A 209 16.26 10.80 -6.80
C SER A 209 15.44 11.42 -5.66
N ASN A 210 14.44 12.21 -6.06
CA ASN A 210 13.43 12.77 -5.16
C ASN A 210 12.63 11.70 -4.39
N TRP A 211 12.46 10.50 -4.94
CA TRP A 211 11.88 9.38 -4.20
C TRP A 211 12.71 9.04 -2.97
N GLU A 212 14.01 8.84 -3.15
CA GLU A 212 14.93 8.45 -2.08
C GLU A 212 15.03 9.53 -1.00
N LEU A 213 15.11 10.81 -1.41
CA LEU A 213 15.10 11.91 -0.45
C LEU A 213 13.80 11.96 0.36
N SER A 214 12.64 11.79 -0.30
CA SER A 214 11.34 11.85 0.36
C SER A 214 11.19 10.75 1.43
N VAL A 215 11.58 9.51 1.09
CA VAL A 215 11.58 8.38 2.02
C VAL A 215 12.59 8.62 3.15
N ALA A 216 13.78 9.11 2.83
CA ALA A 216 14.82 9.37 3.83
C ALA A 216 14.37 10.44 4.84
N ARG A 217 13.73 11.53 4.39
CA ARG A 217 13.17 12.56 5.28
C ARG A 217 12.08 12.01 6.20
N ALA A 218 11.15 11.25 5.63
CA ALA A 218 10.10 10.60 6.42
C ALA A 218 10.69 9.61 7.44
N THR A 219 11.72 8.87 7.04
CA THR A 219 12.46 7.95 7.93
C THR A 219 13.11 8.70 9.08
N SER A 220 13.76 9.84 8.83
CA SER A 220 14.37 10.64 9.88
C SER A 220 13.34 11.06 10.94
N ILE A 221 12.16 11.55 10.54
CA ILE A 221 11.12 11.92 11.50
C ILE A 221 10.58 10.70 12.25
N LEU A 222 10.39 9.56 11.58
CA LEU A 222 9.98 8.33 12.26
C LEU A 222 11.00 7.89 13.32
N VAL A 223 12.29 7.91 12.99
CA VAL A 223 13.38 7.53 13.92
C VAL A 223 13.42 8.49 15.11
N GLU A 224 13.20 9.79 14.91
CA GLU A 224 13.10 10.74 16.03
C GLU A 224 11.87 10.43 16.92
N LEU A 225 10.72 10.08 16.33
CA LEU A 225 9.53 9.69 17.11
C LEU A 225 9.75 8.38 17.88
N GLU A 226 10.42 7.40 17.28
CA GLU A 226 10.80 6.15 17.93
C GLU A 226 11.76 6.40 19.10
N ALA A 227 12.78 7.24 18.90
CA ALA A 227 13.72 7.62 19.95
C ALA A 227 13.03 8.32 21.13
N LEU A 228 11.90 9.00 20.89
CA LEU A 228 11.07 9.62 21.90
C LEU A 228 10.05 8.65 22.56
N GLY A 229 10.05 7.37 22.17
CA GLY A 229 9.26 6.31 22.79
C GLY A 229 7.90 6.05 22.16
N ILE A 230 7.63 6.53 20.94
CA ILE A 230 6.44 6.11 20.19
C ILE A 230 6.62 4.64 19.77
N ASN A 231 5.60 3.81 20.00
CA ASN A 231 5.62 2.42 19.59
C ASN A 231 5.72 2.30 18.06
N SER A 232 6.84 1.75 17.58
CA SER A 232 7.15 1.57 16.16
C SER A 232 6.12 0.71 15.43
N ALA A 233 5.43 -0.21 16.10
CA ALA A 233 4.36 -1.02 15.50
C ALA A 233 3.15 -0.18 15.05
N ARG A 234 3.00 1.06 15.55
CA ARG A 234 1.96 1.99 15.12
C ARG A 234 2.36 2.78 13.88
N MET A 235 3.64 2.81 13.52
CA MET A 235 4.18 3.74 12.53
C MET A 235 4.47 3.02 11.21
N ALA A 236 4.31 3.74 10.09
CA ALA A 236 4.95 3.38 8.83
C ALA A 236 5.37 4.61 8.05
N ILE A 237 6.26 4.41 7.09
CA ILE A 237 6.79 5.45 6.21
C ILE A 237 6.19 5.29 4.83
N GLU A 238 5.87 6.42 4.20
CA GLU A 238 5.52 6.53 2.80
C GLU A 238 6.39 7.63 2.18
N GLY A 239 6.91 7.42 0.97
CA GLY A 239 7.52 8.47 0.17
C GLY A 239 6.67 8.70 -1.05
N TYR A 240 6.50 9.95 -1.47
CA TYR A 240 5.77 10.32 -2.68
C TYR A 240 6.65 11.04 -3.71
N GLY A 241 7.87 11.44 -3.32
CA GLY A 241 8.74 12.29 -4.13
C GLY A 241 8.01 13.54 -4.63
N GLN A 242 8.19 13.84 -5.92
CA GLN A 242 7.58 14.98 -6.61
C GLN A 242 6.21 14.68 -7.23
N TYR A 243 5.74 13.44 -7.15
CA TYR A 243 4.63 12.92 -7.96
C TYR A 243 3.25 13.10 -7.32
N SER A 244 3.20 13.75 -6.16
CA SER A 244 1.96 14.10 -5.46
C SER A 244 2.02 15.56 -4.97
N PRO A 245 2.11 16.55 -5.88
CA PRO A 245 2.16 17.96 -5.49
C PRO A 245 0.81 18.42 -4.93
N PHE A 246 0.84 19.28 -3.92
CA PHE A 246 -0.34 19.93 -3.34
C PHE A 246 -0.73 21.19 -4.10
N VAL A 247 0.28 21.90 -4.63
CA VAL A 247 0.14 23.11 -5.45
C VAL A 247 1.04 23.04 -6.67
N SER A 248 0.88 23.96 -7.63
CA SER A 248 1.76 23.97 -8.81
C SER A 248 3.22 24.26 -8.43
N ASN A 249 4.18 23.59 -9.08
CA ASN A 249 5.62 23.82 -8.90
C ASN A 249 6.17 24.99 -9.75
N ASP A 250 5.32 25.68 -10.52
CA ASP A 250 5.74 26.77 -11.40
C ASP A 250 6.40 27.94 -10.64
N THR A 251 5.99 28.17 -9.38
CA THR A 251 6.52 29.24 -8.53
C THR A 251 7.40 28.68 -7.42
N GLU A 252 8.39 29.46 -6.99
CA GLU A 252 9.25 29.08 -5.85
C GLU A 252 8.45 28.87 -4.56
N GLN A 253 7.41 29.69 -4.36
CA GLN A 253 6.46 29.54 -3.25
C GLN A 253 5.73 28.21 -3.32
N GLY A 254 5.20 27.84 -4.50
CA GLY A 254 4.52 26.55 -4.68
C GLY A 254 5.45 25.35 -4.47
N ARG A 255 6.71 25.44 -4.93
CA ARG A 255 7.73 24.43 -4.63
C ARG A 255 8.01 24.33 -3.13
N ALA A 256 8.12 25.46 -2.43
CA ALA A 256 8.32 25.48 -0.99
C ALA A 256 7.16 24.80 -0.22
N GLU A 257 5.93 25.03 -0.65
CA GLU A 257 4.75 24.37 -0.08
C GLU A 257 4.74 22.86 -0.36
N ASN A 258 5.17 22.42 -1.54
CA ASN A 258 5.25 21.00 -1.88
C ASN A 258 6.35 20.24 -1.13
N ARG A 259 7.43 20.93 -0.72
CA ARG A 259 8.48 20.36 0.11
C ARG A 259 8.02 20.24 1.56
N LYS A 260 7.27 19.19 1.89
CA LYS A 260 6.77 18.94 3.25
C LYS A 260 6.96 17.50 3.72
N VAL A 261 6.97 17.33 5.04
CA VAL A 261 6.78 16.01 5.68
C VAL A 261 5.45 16.05 6.42
N VAL A 262 4.64 15.02 6.20
CA VAL A 262 3.30 14.92 6.75
C VAL A 262 3.24 13.77 7.74
N ILE A 263 2.76 14.04 8.95
CA ILE A 263 2.47 13.03 9.95
C ILE A 263 0.94 12.85 9.95
N ALA A 264 0.47 11.75 9.39
CA ALA A 264 -0.95 11.44 9.28
C ALA A 264 -1.35 10.40 10.35
N LEU A 265 -2.26 10.80 11.24
CA LEU A 265 -2.85 9.93 12.27
C LEU A 265 -4.17 9.37 11.76
N SER A 266 -4.29 8.04 11.75
CA SER A 266 -5.51 7.38 11.34
C SER A 266 -6.59 7.45 12.41
N LYS A 267 -7.85 7.40 12.01
CA LYS A 267 -8.99 7.08 12.89
C LYS A 267 -8.85 5.71 13.56
N TYR A 268 -8.05 4.81 12.98
CA TYR A 268 -7.87 3.45 13.49
C TYR A 268 -6.64 3.32 14.39
N GLY A 269 -6.75 2.51 15.43
CA GLY A 269 -5.69 2.24 16.40
C GLY A 269 -5.10 0.83 16.28
N LEU A 270 -3.92 0.67 16.86
CA LEU A 270 -3.30 -0.63 17.07
C LEU A 270 -4.17 -1.41 18.08
N PRO A 271 -4.67 -2.60 17.73
CA PRO A 271 -5.42 -3.41 18.67
C PRO A 271 -4.59 -3.70 19.93
N PRO A 272 -5.19 -3.69 21.13
CA PRO A 272 -4.52 -4.23 22.29
C PRO A 272 -4.19 -5.71 22.01
N ILE A 273 -2.95 -6.12 22.30
CA ILE A 273 -2.57 -7.53 22.20
C ILE A 273 -3.48 -8.31 23.14
N GLN A 274 -4.42 -9.05 22.57
CA GLN A 274 -5.19 -10.03 23.32
C GLN A 274 -4.23 -11.18 23.60
N TYR A 275 -3.68 -11.22 24.81
CA TYR A 275 -3.14 -12.46 25.32
C TYR A 275 -4.32 -13.43 25.35
N ILE A 276 -4.34 -14.39 24.43
CA ILE A 276 -5.15 -15.59 24.60
C ILE A 276 -4.70 -16.15 25.96
N LYS A 277 -5.48 -15.90 27.01
CA LYS A 277 -5.40 -16.74 28.20
C LYS A 277 -5.67 -18.12 27.65
N GLY A 278 -4.66 -18.98 27.66
CA GLY A 278 -4.83 -20.38 27.37
C GLY A 278 -5.75 -20.95 28.45
N ASP A 279 -7.06 -20.79 28.27
CA ASP A 279 -8.02 -21.48 29.08
C ASP A 279 -8.04 -22.93 28.59
N GLU A 280 -7.68 -23.77 29.54
CA GLU A 280 -7.84 -25.21 29.59
C GLU A 280 -7.05 -25.99 28.54
N GLN A 281 -6.13 -26.79 29.08
CA GLN A 281 -5.61 -28.02 28.53
C GLN A 281 -6.72 -28.76 27.76
N VAL A 282 -6.85 -28.50 26.46
CA VAL A 282 -7.40 -29.48 25.54
C VAL A 282 -6.44 -30.64 25.68
N ASN A 283 -6.91 -31.66 26.38
CA ASN A 283 -6.23 -32.90 26.68
C ASN A 283 -5.97 -33.62 25.34
N LYS A 284 -5.04 -33.10 24.55
CA LYS A 284 -4.44 -33.83 23.45
C LYS A 284 -3.67 -34.96 24.13
N PRO A 285 -3.92 -36.22 23.78
CA PRO A 285 -3.05 -37.28 24.25
C PRO A 285 -1.63 -36.88 23.87
N VAL A 286 -0.78 -36.75 24.88
CA VAL A 286 0.65 -36.58 24.69
C VAL A 286 1.07 -37.80 23.88
N VAL A 287 1.25 -37.63 22.58
CA VAL A 287 1.96 -38.60 21.77
C VAL A 287 3.35 -38.61 22.37
N ALA A 288 3.64 -39.68 23.11
CA ALA A 288 4.93 -39.89 23.72
C ALA A 288 5.99 -39.69 22.64
N LYS A 289 6.88 -38.74 22.89
CA LYS A 289 8.09 -38.54 22.10
C LYS A 289 8.76 -39.92 22.00
N PRO A 290 9.05 -40.46 20.80
CA PRO A 290 9.74 -41.74 20.74
C PRO A 290 11.09 -41.54 21.43
N GLU A 291 11.26 -42.26 22.54
CA GLU A 291 12.52 -42.36 23.25
C GLU A 291 13.46 -43.14 22.33
N ILE A 292 14.31 -42.40 21.62
CA ILE A 292 15.35 -42.99 20.80
C ILE A 292 16.43 -43.47 21.77
N GLU A 293 16.39 -44.75 22.12
CA GLU A 293 17.50 -45.44 22.76
C GLU A 293 18.71 -45.36 21.81
N LEU A 294 19.74 -44.60 22.22
CA LEU A 294 21.01 -44.61 21.51
C LEU A 294 21.70 -45.96 21.76
N PRO A 295 22.15 -46.69 20.72
CA PRO A 295 23.06 -47.80 20.91
C PRO A 295 24.39 -47.27 21.44
N SER A 296 24.83 -47.84 22.56
CA SER A 296 26.16 -47.69 23.10
C SER A 296 27.21 -48.36 22.20
N ASP A 297 28.41 -47.78 22.23
CA ASP A 297 29.70 -48.33 21.75
C ASP A 297 29.87 -48.49 20.23
N ASP A 298 30.47 -47.49 19.58
CA ASP A 298 31.87 -47.59 19.08
C ASP A 298 32.27 -46.27 18.38
N ASP A 299 33.46 -45.75 18.73
CA ASP A 299 34.20 -44.66 18.06
C ASP A 299 33.43 -43.39 17.60
N THR A 300 32.42 -43.00 18.38
CA THR A 300 31.39 -42.06 17.93
C THR A 300 31.83 -40.59 17.95
N ILE A 301 31.65 -40.00 16.78
CA ILE A 301 31.60 -38.58 16.49
C ILE A 301 30.86 -37.81 17.60
N LYS A 302 31.54 -36.89 18.29
CA LYS A 302 30.93 -36.02 19.30
C LYS A 302 30.51 -34.69 18.70
N ILE A 303 29.25 -34.35 18.90
CA ILE A 303 28.64 -33.10 18.43
C ILE A 303 28.53 -32.15 19.63
N ILE A 304 29.37 -31.11 19.67
CA ILE A 304 29.39 -30.11 20.73
C ILE A 304 28.71 -28.84 20.21
N ARG A 305 27.68 -28.37 20.92
CA ARG A 305 26.99 -27.11 20.61
C ARG A 305 27.68 -25.96 21.35
N LEU A 306 28.16 -24.97 20.60
CA LEU A 306 28.82 -23.79 21.16
C LEU A 306 27.78 -22.73 21.59
N PRO A 307 28.13 -21.84 22.54
CA PRO A 307 27.20 -20.86 23.11
C PRO A 307 26.60 -19.86 22.11
N HIS A 308 27.16 -19.76 20.91
CA HIS A 308 26.72 -18.84 19.84
C HIS A 308 25.80 -19.54 18.81
N GLY A 309 25.35 -20.77 19.10
CA GLY A 309 24.45 -21.53 18.22
C GLY A 309 25.14 -22.34 17.12
N GLY A 310 26.47 -22.32 17.05
CA GLY A 310 27.25 -23.14 16.12
C GLY A 310 27.45 -24.58 16.61
N ILE A 311 27.64 -25.51 15.67
CA ILE A 311 27.88 -26.94 15.97
C ILE A 311 29.30 -27.30 15.56
N ARG A 312 30.06 -27.92 16.47
CA ARG A 312 31.39 -28.49 16.17
C ARG A 312 31.33 -30.00 16.32
N ILE A 313 31.84 -30.69 15.30
CA ILE A 313 31.88 -32.15 15.21
C ILE A 313 33.34 -32.58 15.35
N THR A 314 33.67 -33.38 16.37
CA THR A 314 35.04 -33.84 16.63
C THR A 314 35.08 -35.31 17.05
N THR A 315 36.13 -36.01 16.64
CA THR A 315 36.46 -37.37 17.07
C THR A 315 37.64 -37.42 18.05
N ARG A 316 38.23 -36.26 18.39
CA ARG A 316 39.38 -36.17 19.31
C ARG A 316 38.93 -35.85 20.73
N ASN A 317 39.33 -36.66 21.69
CA ASN A 317 39.22 -36.35 23.12
C ASN A 317 40.32 -35.35 23.48
N GLU A 318 39.97 -34.07 23.62
CA GLU A 318 40.85 -33.08 24.26
C GLU A 318 40.45 -32.98 25.74
N GLN A 319 41.44 -33.16 26.62
CA GLN A 319 41.37 -32.93 28.07
C GLN A 319 41.38 -31.43 28.39
#